data_AF-A0A429HUB2-F1
#
_entry.id   AF-A0A429HUB2-F1
#
_cell.length_a   1.000
_cell.length_b   1.000
_cell.length_c   1.000
_cell.angle_alpha   90.00
_cell.angle_beta   90.00
_cell.angle_gamma   90.00
#
_symmetry.space_group_name_H-M   'P 1'
#
loop_
_entity.id
_entity.type
_entity.pdbx_description
1 polymer ?
#
loop_
_entity_poly.entity_id
_entity_poly.type
_entity_poly.pdbx_seq_one_letter_code
_entity_poly.pdbx_strand_id
1 'polypeptide(L)'
;MTPMPTLRAAAEIPVSRRPAPPTWVVVALACAGQFLVVLDVSVVNTALPSMRADLGLSAPGLQWVVNAYTIAFAGFMLLGGRAGDLYGRKRMFLIGLALFPLASL
;
A
#
# COMPACT_ATOMS: atom_id res chain seq x y z
N MET A 1 53.61 -37.41 -12.98
CA MET A 1 53.08 -36.10 -12.52
C MET A 1 52.41 -35.42 -13.71
N THR A 2 51.13 -35.73 -13.95
CA THR A 2 50.30 -35.07 -14.96
C THR A 2 49.74 -33.78 -14.35
N PRO A 3 49.84 -32.61 -15.01
CA PRO A 3 49.30 -31.38 -14.46
C PRO A 3 47.77 -31.46 -14.39
N MET A 4 47.20 -31.05 -13.27
CA MET A 4 45.75 -30.91 -13.09
C MET A 4 45.21 -29.90 -14.12
N PRO A 5 44.09 -30.19 -14.81
CA PRO A 5 43.42 -29.18 -15.59
C PRO A 5 42.96 -28.09 -14.62
N THR A 6 43.58 -26.93 -14.72
CA THR A 6 43.10 -25.71 -14.07
C THR A 6 41.64 -25.54 -14.48
N LEU A 7 40.74 -25.49 -13.49
CA LEU A 7 39.36 -25.06 -13.62
C LEU A 7 39.35 -23.61 -14.12
N ARG A 8 39.67 -23.43 -15.40
CA ARG A 8 39.61 -22.17 -16.10
C ARG A 8 38.15 -21.78 -16.17
N ALA A 9 37.83 -20.70 -15.48
CA ALA A 9 36.59 -19.98 -15.60
C ALA A 9 35.35 -20.86 -15.36
N ALA A 10 35.03 -21.10 -14.08
CA ALA A 10 33.63 -20.97 -13.70
C ALA A 10 33.20 -19.59 -14.22
N ALA A 11 32.50 -19.58 -15.35
CA ALA A 11 32.10 -18.37 -16.04
C ALA A 11 31.47 -17.45 -14.99
N GLU A 12 32.12 -16.32 -14.72
CA GLU A 12 31.47 -15.22 -14.01
C GLU A 12 30.27 -14.86 -14.87
N ILE A 13 29.11 -15.41 -14.53
CA ILE A 13 27.85 -15.05 -15.17
C ILE A 13 27.71 -13.56 -14.86
N PRO A 14 27.79 -12.66 -15.86
CA PRO A 14 27.62 -11.25 -15.60
C PRO A 14 26.18 -11.08 -15.13
N VAL A 15 26.00 -10.89 -13.83
CA VAL A 15 24.70 -10.54 -13.26
C VAL A 15 24.37 -9.16 -13.79
N SER A 16 23.59 -9.10 -14.85
CA SER A 16 23.08 -7.86 -15.42
C SER A 16 22.27 -7.14 -14.34
N ARG A 17 22.88 -6.16 -13.67
CA ARG A 17 22.17 -5.29 -12.74
C ARG A 17 21.24 -4.42 -13.56
N ARG A 18 19.94 -4.72 -13.52
CA ARG A 18 18.92 -3.78 -14.02
C ARG A 18 19.13 -2.44 -13.29
N PRO A 19 19.09 -1.29 -13.99
CA PRO A 19 19.15 0.00 -13.34
C PRO A 19 18.04 0.09 -12.29
N ALA A 20 18.43 0.30 -11.03
CA ALA A 20 17.45 0.56 -9.99
C ALA A 20 16.79 1.92 -10.27
N PRO A 21 15.47 2.06 -10.08
CA PRO A 21 14.83 3.36 -10.16
C PRO A 21 15.49 4.30 -9.14
N PRO A 22 15.62 5.60 -9.46
CA PRO A 22 16.25 6.54 -8.56
C PRO A 22 15.45 6.65 -7.25
N THR A 23 16.14 6.59 -6.12
CA THR A 23 15.55 6.48 -4.77
C THR A 23 14.50 7.57 -4.49
N TRP A 24 14.70 8.78 -5.00
CA TRP A 24 13.77 9.90 -4.83
C TRP A 24 12.38 9.63 -5.44
N VAL A 25 12.30 8.87 -6.54
CA VAL A 25 11.01 8.50 -7.16
C VAL A 25 10.24 7.56 -6.25
N VAL A 26 10.92 6.59 -5.65
CA VAL A 26 10.30 5.65 -4.70
C VAL A 26 9.77 6.40 -3.48
N VAL A 27 10.55 7.34 -2.94
CA VAL A 27 10.13 8.20 -1.82
C VAL A 27 8.95 9.08 -2.21
N ALA A 28 9.00 9.73 -3.37
CA ALA A 28 7.91 10.58 -3.86
C ALA A 28 6.60 9.80 -4.03
N LEU A 29 6.65 8.60 -4.62
CA LEU A 29 5.47 7.73 -4.71
C LEU A 29 4.97 7.32 -3.33
N ALA A 30 5.86 6.92 -2.42
CA ALA A 30 5.47 6.57 -1.05
C ALA A 30 4.80 7.75 -0.32
N CYS A 31 5.33 8.97 -0.46
CA CYS A 31 4.72 10.19 0.07
C CYS A 31 3.34 10.44 -0.54
N ALA A 32 3.18 10.27 -1.86
CA ALA A 32 1.89 10.41 -2.52
C ALA A 32 0.88 9.38 -1.98
N GLY A 33 1.27 8.11 -1.87
CA GLY A 33 0.42 7.07 -1.27
C GLY A 33 0.01 7.41 0.17
N GLN A 34 0.94 7.89 0.99
CA GLN A 34 0.65 8.31 2.36
C GLN A 34 -0.31 9.51 2.41
N PHE A 35 -0.14 10.47 1.51
CA PHE A 35 -1.04 11.61 1.38
C PHE A 35 -2.47 11.16 1.06
N LEU A 36 -2.64 10.19 0.15
CA LEU A 36 -3.96 9.64 -0.20
C LEU A 36 -4.65 8.98 1.01
N VAL A 37 -3.91 8.25 1.85
CA VAL A 37 -4.45 7.63 3.07
C VAL A 37 -4.94 8.68 4.06
N VAL A 38 -4.20 9.78 4.22
CA VAL A 38 -4.62 10.88 5.09
C VAL A 38 -5.87 11.57 4.53
N LEU A 39 -5.92 11.77 3.21
CA LEU A 39 -7.07 12.36 2.52
C LEU A 39 -8.34 11.52 2.74
N ASP A 40 -8.25 10.19 2.61
CA ASP A 40 -9.35 9.26 2.85
C ASP A 40 -9.96 9.41 4.26
N VAL A 41 -9.11 9.40 5.29
CA VAL A 41 -9.54 9.59 6.68
C VAL A 41 -10.15 10.98 6.89
N SER A 42 -9.62 12.01 6.25
CA SER A 42 -10.21 13.36 6.30
C SER A 42 -11.59 13.42 5.67
N VAL A 43 -11.82 12.77 4.53
CA VAL A 43 -13.13 12.71 3.86
C VAL A 43 -14.17 12.05 4.76
N VAL A 44 -13.83 10.90 5.38
CA VAL A 44 -14.72 10.23 6.34
C VAL A 44 -15.05 11.14 7.52
N ASN A 45 -14.06 11.85 8.06
CA ASN A 45 -14.27 12.79 9.17
C ASN A 45 -15.12 14.01 8.79
N THR A 46 -15.04 14.48 7.54
CA THR A 46 -15.91 15.56 7.02
C THR A 46 -17.34 15.08 6.73
N ALA A 47 -17.53 13.80 6.39
CA ALA A 47 -18.85 13.20 6.19
C ALA A 47 -19.56 12.80 7.50
N LEU A 48 -18.82 12.62 8.60
CA LEU A 48 -19.40 12.29 9.90
C LEU A 48 -20.41 13.36 10.42
N PRO A 49 -20.16 14.67 10.29
CA PRO A 49 -21.13 15.72 10.60
C PRO A 49 -22.44 15.60 9.81
N SER A 50 -22.40 15.28 8.51
CA SER A 50 -23.61 15.12 7.70
C SER A 50 -24.37 13.85 8.04
N MET A 51 -23.68 12.73 8.30
CA MET A 51 -24.30 11.51 8.83
C MET A 51 -25.01 11.73 10.18
N ARG A 52 -24.44 12.59 11.04
CA ARG A 52 -25.08 12.97 12.31
C ARG A 52 -26.36 13.79 12.09
N ALA A 53 -26.33 14.71 11.13
CA ALA A 53 -27.46 15.57 10.80
C ALA A 53 -28.60 14.81 10.11
N ASP A 54 -28.26 13.88 9.20
CA ASP A 54 -29.24 13.18 8.36
C ASP A 54 -29.88 11.96 9.04
N LEU A 55 -29.16 11.26 9.95
CA LEU A 55 -29.67 10.04 10.61
C LEU A 55 -30.15 10.26 12.06
N GLY A 56 -30.00 11.47 12.63
CA GLY A 56 -30.45 11.74 14.01
C GLY A 56 -29.75 10.88 15.08
N LEU A 57 -28.51 10.47 14.82
CA LEU A 57 -27.76 9.53 15.68
C LEU A 57 -27.48 10.14 17.06
N SER A 58 -27.86 9.42 18.11
CA SER A 58 -27.45 9.70 19.49
C SER A 58 -25.94 9.51 19.67
N ALA A 59 -25.34 10.09 20.71
CA ALA A 59 -23.89 9.98 20.97
C ALA A 59 -23.35 8.52 20.92
N PRO A 60 -24.07 7.49 21.43
CA PRO A 60 -23.67 6.09 21.29
C PRO A 60 -23.66 5.59 19.83
N GLY A 61 -24.62 6.03 19.01
CA GLY A 61 -24.71 5.66 17.59
C GLY A 61 -23.52 6.17 16.79
N LEU A 62 -23.07 7.40 17.07
CA LEU A 62 -21.90 7.98 16.42
C LEU A 62 -20.61 7.22 16.79
N GLN A 63 -20.46 6.82 18.05
CA GLN A 63 -19.32 6.03 18.50
C GLN A 63 -19.30 4.63 17.89
N TRP A 64 -20.47 4.03 17.66
CA TRP A 64 -20.57 2.74 17.00
C TRP A 64 -20.17 2.82 15.51
N VAL A 65 -20.51 3.90 14.81
CA VAL A 65 -20.06 4.14 13.42
C VAL A 65 -18.54 4.21 13.33
N VAL A 66 -17.90 4.95 14.24
CA VAL A 66 -16.43 5.05 14.29
C VAL A 66 -15.79 3.68 14.59
N ASN A 67 -16.37 2.91 15.51
CA ASN A 67 -15.90 1.55 15.81
C ASN A 67 -16.04 0.61 14.61
N ALA A 68 -17.20 0.61 13.94
CA ALA A 68 -17.44 -0.21 12.76
C ALA A 68 -16.47 0.14 11.62
N TYR A 69 -16.25 1.44 11.38
CA TYR A 69 -15.25 1.91 10.42
C TYR A 69 -13.84 1.41 10.79
N THR A 70 -13.45 1.53 12.06
CA THR A 70 -12.13 1.08 12.54
C THR A 70 -11.94 -0.42 12.35
N ILE A 71 -12.95 -1.23 12.66
CA ILE A 71 -12.91 -2.70 12.50
C ILE A 71 -12.79 -3.06 11.02
N ALA A 72 -13.62 -2.45 10.16
CA ALA A 72 -13.57 -2.68 8.72
C ALA A 72 -12.19 -2.30 8.16
N PHE A 73 -11.69 -1.10 8.50
CA PHE A 73 -10.39 -0.61 8.07
C PHE A 73 -9.26 -1.53 8.52
N ALA A 74 -9.23 -1.95 9.79
CA ALA A 74 -8.23 -2.89 10.30
C ALA A 74 -8.30 -4.25 9.59
N GLY A 75 -9.51 -4.77 9.35
CA GLY A 75 -9.71 -6.02 8.62
C GLY A 75 -9.19 -5.96 7.18
N PHE A 76 -9.51 -4.88 6.46
CA PHE A 76 -8.99 -4.65 5.11
C PHE A 76 -7.50 -4.38 5.09
N MET A 77 -6.93 -3.73 6.11
CA MET A 77 -5.48 -3.52 6.22
C MET A 77 -4.74 -4.85 6.39
N LEU A 78 -5.24 -5.77 7.23
CA LEU A 78 -4.67 -7.11 7.38
C LEU A 78 -4.74 -7.89 6.06
N LEU A 79 -5.87 -7.81 5.36
CA LEU A 79 -6.06 -8.42 4.04
C LEU A 79 -5.09 -7.83 3.00
N GLY A 80 -4.98 -6.50 2.95
CA GLY A 80 -4.11 -5.76 2.05
C GLY A 80 -2.62 -6.02 2.32
N GLY A 81 -2.23 -6.13 3.60
CA GLY A 81 -0.88 -6.51 4.01
C GLY A 81 -0.53 -7.91 3.53
N ARG A 82 -1.41 -8.89 3.78
CA ARG A 82 -1.24 -10.27 3.31
C ARG A 82 -1.22 -10.36 1.78
N ALA A 83 -2.07 -9.61 1.09
CA ALA A 83 -2.05 -9.51 -0.36
C ALA A 83 -0.73 -8.89 -0.89
N GLY A 84 -0.19 -7.87 -0.20
CA GLY A 84 1.11 -7.27 -0.52
C GLY A 84 2.28 -8.26 -0.36
N ASP A 85 2.20 -9.14 0.63
CA ASP A 85 3.19 -10.19 0.86
C ASP A 85 3.12 -11.30 -0.21
N LEU A 86 1.90 -11.70 -0.61
CA LEU A 86 1.67 -12.77 -1.58
C LEU A 86 1.90 -12.34 -3.03
N TYR A 87 1.38 -11.17 -3.43
CA TYR A 87 1.41 -10.68 -4.83
C TYR A 87 2.57 -9.72 -5.11
N GLY A 88 3.30 -9.31 -4.07
CA GLY A 88 4.47 -8.45 -4.14
C GLY A 88 4.16 -6.96 -3.91
N ARG A 89 4.92 -6.36 -2.98
CA ARG A 89 4.79 -4.96 -2.54
C ARG A 89 4.64 -3.93 -3.66
N LYS A 90 5.45 -4.02 -4.73
CA LYS A 90 5.38 -3.07 -5.85
C LYS A 90 4.06 -3.14 -6.61
N ARG A 91 3.55 -4.34 -6.87
CA ARG A 91 2.28 -4.53 -7.60
C ARG A 91 1.10 -4.06 -6.77
N MET A 92 1.08 -4.43 -5.49
CA MET A 92 -0.01 -4.04 -4.59
C MET A 92 -0.04 -2.53 -4.33
N PHE A 93 1.13 -1.89 -4.24
CA PHE A 93 1.24 -0.44 -4.14
C PHE A 93 0.64 0.27 -5.37
N LEU A 94 0.96 -0.20 -6.58
CA LEU A 94 0.41 0.37 -7.82
C LEU A 94 -1.11 0.14 -7.95
N ILE A 95 -1.60 -1.03 -7.52
CA ILE A 95 -3.04 -1.33 -7.50
C ILE A 95 -3.76 -0.35 -6.57
N GLY A 96 -3.26 -0.15 -5.34
CA GLY A 96 -3.84 0.82 -4.41
C GLY A 96 -3.80 2.26 -4.93
N LEU A 97 -2.68 2.65 -5.55
CA LEU A 97 -2.52 3.96 -6.16
C LEU A 97 -3.50 4.21 -7.33
N ALA A 98 -3.83 3.16 -8.09
CA ALA A 98 -4.79 3.23 -9.20
C ALA A 98 -6.25 3.16 -8.75
N LEU A 99 -6.55 2.41 -7.68
CA LEU A 99 -7.90 2.30 -7.11
C LEU A 99 -8.42 3.64 -6.57
N PHE A 100 -7.53 4.45 -6.00
CA PHE A 100 -7.91 5.73 -5.41
C PHE A 100 -8.57 6.72 -6.40
N PRO A 101 -7.97 7.08 -7.55
CA PRO A 101 -8.64 7.94 -8.52
C PRO A 101 -9.90 7.32 -9.14
N LEU A 102 -9.99 5.98 -9.22
CA LEU A 102 -11.17 5.29 -9.72
C LEU A 102 -12.36 5.37 -8.75
N ALA A 103 -12.09 5.30 -7.44
CA ALA A 103 -13.11 5.44 -6.41
C ALA A 103 -13.53 6.91 -6.16
N SER A 104 -12.68 7.87 -6.57
CA SER A 104 -12.91 9.31 -6.39
C SER A 104 -13.68 9.96 -7.54
N LEU A 105 -14.03 9.20 -8.59
CA LEU A 105 -14.86 9.62 -9.72
C LEU A 105 -16.34 9.31 -9.43
#